data_AF-A0A7K8NYD0-F1
#
_entry.id   AF-A0A7K8NYD0-F1
#
_cell.length_a   1.000
_cell.length_b   1.000
_cell.length_c   1.000
_cell.angle_alpha   90.00
_cell.angle_beta   90.00
_cell.angle_gamma   90.00
#
_symmetry.space_group_name_H-M   'P 1'
#
loop_
_entity.id
_entity.type
_entity.pdbx_description
1 polymer ?
#
loop_
_entity_poly.entity_id
_entity_poly.type
_entity_poly.pdbx_seq_one_letter_code
_entity_poly.pdbx_strand_id
1 'polypeptide(L)'
;MAASGLNASTYDREGRSHVAALADYAMHLMEQMKYINEHSFNNFQMKIGLNMGPVVAGVIGARKPQYDIWGNTVNVSSRMDS
;
A
#
# COMPACT_ATOMS: atom_id res chain seq x y z
N MET A 1 5.10 2.57 0.33
CA MET A 1 4.45 1.25 0.15
C MET A 1 3.53 1.00 1.34
N ALA A 2 2.30 0.55 1.10
CA ALA A 2 1.32 0.21 2.13
C ALA A 2 0.63 -1.11 1.75
N ALA A 3 0.21 -1.89 2.74
CA ALA A 3 -0.50 -3.15 2.55
C ALA A 3 -1.61 -3.32 3.60
N SER A 4 -2.70 -3.97 3.22
CA SER A 4 -3.82 -4.29 4.10
C SER A 4 -4.10 -5.79 4.11
N GLY A 5 -4.91 -6.25 5.07
CA GLY A 5 -5.27 -7.67 5.20
C GLY A 5 -4.21 -8.57 5.86
N LEU A 6 -3.19 -7.99 6.49
CA LEU A 6 -2.14 -8.74 7.21
C LEU A 6 -2.49 -9.07 8.67
N ASN A 7 -3.43 -8.32 9.26
CA ASN A 7 -3.86 -8.54 10.64
C ASN A 7 -5.07 -9.48 10.69
N ALA A 8 -4.88 -10.68 11.24
CA ALA A 8 -5.91 -11.70 11.34
C ALA A 8 -7.15 -11.25 12.14
N SER A 9 -6.98 -10.35 13.12
CA SER A 9 -8.08 -9.84 13.96
C SER A 9 -9.01 -8.89 13.21
N THR A 10 -8.53 -8.24 12.15
CA THR A 10 -9.31 -7.29 11.33
C THR A 10 -9.51 -7.81 9.90
N TYR A 11 -9.11 -9.05 9.62
CA TYR A 11 -9.19 -9.63 8.29
C TYR A 11 -10.59 -10.16 8.01
N ASP A 12 -11.42 -9.29 7.45
CA ASP A 12 -12.70 -9.67 6.86
C ASP A 12 -12.47 -10.47 5.57
N ARG A 13 -12.62 -11.80 5.69
CA ARG A 13 -12.42 -12.75 4.58
C ARG A 13 -13.51 -12.67 3.53
N GLU A 14 -14.75 -12.43 3.95
CA GLU A 14 -15.92 -12.48 3.08
C GLU A 14 -16.14 -11.13 2.39
N GLY A 15 -16.22 -10.06 3.17
CA GLY A 15 -16.48 -8.72 2.65
C GLY A 15 -15.24 -8.02 2.09
N ARG A 16 -14.03 -8.51 2.44
CA ARG A 16 -12.75 -7.93 1.99
C ARG A 16 -12.67 -6.42 2.21
N SER A 17 -13.27 -5.92 3.29
CA SER A 17 -13.35 -4.49 3.62
C SER A 17 -11.98 -3.79 3.64
N HIS A 18 -10.91 -4.51 4.01
CA HIS A 18 -9.54 -4.02 3.96
C HIS A 18 -9.05 -3.60 2.56
N VAL A 19 -9.60 -4.17 1.48
CA VAL A 19 -9.27 -3.79 0.10
C VAL A 19 -9.89 -2.45 -0.24
N ALA A 20 -11.17 -2.27 0.09
CA ALA A 20 -11.88 -1.00 -0.08
C ALA A 20 -11.19 0.12 0.71
N ALA A 21 -10.86 -0.13 1.98
CA ALA A 21 -10.14 0.83 2.82
C ALA A 21 -8.77 1.25 2.22
N LEU A 22 -8.05 0.32 1.57
CA LEU A 22 -6.77 0.62 0.93
C LEU A 22 -6.95 1.43 -0.37
N ALA A 23 -8.01 1.16 -1.13
CA ALA A 23 -8.37 1.97 -2.30
C ALA A 23 -8.80 3.38 -1.90
N ASP A 24 -9.62 3.51 -0.84
CA ASP A 24 -10.01 4.80 -0.27
C ASP A 24 -8.79 5.57 0.21
N TYR A 25 -7.86 4.90 0.91
CA TYR A 25 -6.59 5.51 1.32
C TYR A 25 -5.79 6.05 0.12
N ALA A 26 -5.71 5.31 -0.99
CA ALA A 26 -5.03 5.76 -2.20
C ALA A 26 -5.69 7.01 -2.80
N MET A 27 -7.02 7.09 -2.83
CA MET A 27 -7.74 8.28 -3.31
C MET A 27 -7.47 9.50 -2.42
N HIS A 28 -7.49 9.33 -1.10
CA HIS A 28 -7.16 10.42 -0.16
C HIS A 28 -5.72 10.91 -0.35
N LEU A 29 -4.75 10.03 -0.63
CA LEU A 29 -3.38 10.46 -0.93
C LEU A 29 -3.30 11.35 -2.18
N MET A 30 -4.09 11.02 -3.22
CA MET A 30 -4.17 11.85 -4.42
C MET A 30 -4.76 13.23 -4.14
N GLU A 31 -5.78 13.32 -3.27
CA GLU A 31 -6.35 14.59 -2.83
C GLU A 31 -5.36 15.41 -1.99
N GLN A 32 -4.65 14.77 -1.06
CA GLN A 32 -3.61 15.43 -0.27
C GLN A 32 -2.48 15.95 -1.16
N MET A 33 -2.12 15.23 -2.23
CA MET A 33 -1.13 15.71 -3.19
C MET A 33 -1.59 16.99 -3.90
N LYS A 34 -2.87 17.06 -4.30
CA LYS A 34 -3.44 18.28 -4.90
C LYS A 34 -3.37 19.45 -3.92
N TYR A 35 -3.77 19.23 -2.68
CA TYR A 35 -3.67 20.23 -1.62
C TYR A 35 -2.23 20.72 -1.43
N ILE A 36 -1.24 19.81 -1.41
CA ILE A 36 0.17 20.17 -1.29
C ILE A 36 0.60 21.02 -2.50
N ASN A 37 0.21 20.66 -3.72
CA ASN A 37 0.56 21.41 -4.93
C ASN A 37 -0.05 22.81 -4.96
N GLU A 38 -1.24 23.00 -4.40
CA GLU A 38 -1.86 24.33 -4.28
C GLU A 38 -1.07 25.26 -3.34
N HIS A 39 -0.46 24.70 -2.30
CA HIS A 39 0.26 25.44 -1.26
C HIS A 39 1.79 25.38 -1.41
N SER A 40 2.29 24.72 -2.47
CA SER A 40 3.71 24.57 -2.77
C SER A 40 4.04 25.26 -4.08
N PHE A 41 5.25 25.81 -4.19
CA PHE A 41 5.78 26.35 -5.46
C PHE A 41 6.24 25.24 -6.44
N ASN A 42 5.76 24.01 -6.25
CA ASN A 42 6.13 22.82 -7.02
C ASN A 42 4.86 22.06 -7.42
N ASN A 43 4.94 21.34 -8.54
CA ASN A 43 3.87 20.47 -9.01
C ASN A 43 4.33 19.00 -8.96
N PHE A 44 4.02 18.34 -7.86
CA PHE A 44 4.30 16.93 -7.64
C PHE A 44 3.26 16.06 -8.36
N GLN A 45 3.73 15.01 -9.02
CA GLN A 45 2.88 13.98 -9.61
C GLN A 45 3.01 12.70 -8.81
N MET A 46 1.87 12.07 -8.52
CA MET A 46 1.81 10.79 -7.83
C MET A 46 1.11 9.77 -8.73
N LYS A 47 1.70 8.58 -8.82
CA LYS A 47 1.07 7.37 -9.33
C LYS A 47 0.96 6.39 -8.18
N ILE A 48 -0.05 5.54 -8.23
CA ILE A 48 -0.28 4.50 -7.21
C ILE A 48 -0.69 3.22 -7.93
N GLY A 49 0.14 2.18 -7.81
CA GLY A 49 -0.19 0.83 -8.24
C GLY A 49 -0.86 0.02 -7.12
N LEU A 50 -2.01 -0.61 -7.40
CA LEU A 50 -2.76 -1.42 -6.44
C LEU A 50 -2.94 -2.85 -6.97
N ASN A 51 -2.64 -3.85 -6.15
CA ASN A 51 -2.87 -5.26 -6.48
C ASN A 51 -3.28 -6.07 -5.24
N MET A 52 -4.04 -7.15 -5.46
CA MET A 52 -4.50 -8.06 -4.41
C MET A 52 -4.08 -9.50 -4.72
N GLY A 53 -3.61 -10.22 -3.70
CA GLY A 53 -3.29 -11.64 -3.80
C GLY A 53 -2.46 -12.13 -2.62
N PRO A 54 -2.01 -13.40 -2.66
CA PRO A 54 -1.23 -13.98 -1.57
C PRO A 54 0.14 -13.30 -1.44
N VAL A 55 0.55 -13.09 -0.20
CA VAL A 55 1.86 -12.52 0.16
C VAL A 55 2.48 -13.33 1.31
N VAL A 56 3.80 -13.24 1.42
CA VAL A 56 4.57 -13.76 2.55
C VAL A 56 5.08 -12.57 3.34
N ALA A 57 4.80 -12.54 4.64
CA ALA A 57 5.30 -11.52 5.55
C ALA A 57 6.29 -12.13 6.53
N GLY A 58 7.31 -11.38 6.93
CA GLY A 58 8.29 -11.85 7.90
C GLY A 58 9.21 -10.77 8.42
N VAL A 59 9.99 -11.13 9.45
CA VAL A 59 11.05 -10.29 10.01
C VAL A 59 12.39 -10.90 9.67
N ILE A 60 13.28 -10.11 9.07
CA ILE A 60 14.65 -10.52 8.73
C ILE A 60 15.64 -9.77 9.61
N GLY A 61 16.72 -10.46 10.01
CA GLY A 61 17.86 -9.86 10.70
C GLY A 61 17.83 -10.08 12.21
N ALA A 62 18.90 -10.68 12.74
CA ALA A 62 19.01 -11.00 14.16
C ALA A 62 19.41 -9.79 15.04
N ARG A 63 20.25 -8.89 14.53
CA ARG A 63 20.73 -7.70 15.27
C ARG A 63 19.97 -6.42 14.91
N LYS A 64 19.41 -6.37 13.70
CA LYS A 64 18.61 -5.25 13.19
C LYS A 64 17.38 -5.85 12.51
N PRO A 65 16.34 -6.22 13.28
CA PRO A 65 15.15 -6.83 12.72
C PRO A 65 14.41 -5.84 11.81
N GLN A 66 14.03 -6.28 10.63
CA GLN A 66 13.25 -5.52 9.67
C GLN A 66 12.05 -6.35 9.22
N TYR A 67 10.86 -5.79 9.37
CA TYR A 67 9.63 -6.38 8.85
C TYR A 67 9.50 -6.03 7.36
N ASP A 68 9.16 -7.02 6.56
CA ASP A 68 8.98 -6.84 5.12
C ASP A 68 8.01 -7.90 4.54
N ILE A 69 7.51 -7.63 3.33
CA ILE A 69 6.55 -8.48 2.62
C ILE A 69 7.06 -8.82 1.21
N TRP A 70 6.91 -10.08 0.81
CA TRP A 70 7.36 -10.59 -0.49
C TRP A 70 6.23 -11.35 -1.19
N GLY A 71 6.38 -11.49 -2.51
CA GLY A 71 5.50 -12.32 -3.33
C GLY A 71 5.22 -11.70 -4.70
N ASN A 72 4.61 -12.51 -5.58
CA ASN A 72 4.27 -12.04 -6.92
C ASN A 72 3.27 -10.86 -6.88
N THR A 73 2.35 -10.84 -5.91
CA THR A 73 1.41 -9.72 -5.74
C THR A 73 2.13 -8.39 -5.54
N VAL A 74 3.19 -8.36 -4.74
CA VAL A 74 4.02 -7.16 -4.50
C VAL A 74 4.74 -6.76 -5.79
N ASN A 75 5.32 -7.72 -6.52
CA ASN A 75 6.02 -7.46 -7.78
C ASN A 75 5.09 -6.87 -8.86
N VAL A 76 3.86 -7.40 -8.97
CA VAL A 76 2.87 -6.88 -9.92
C VAL A 76 2.42 -5.47 -9.51
N SER A 77 2.19 -5.23 -8.21
CA SER A 77 1.86 -3.88 -7.70
C SER A 77 2.97 -2.88 -8.02
N SER A 78 4.23 -3.26 -7.86
CA SER A 78 5.38 -2.42 -8.19
C SER A 78 5.45 -2.05 -9.67
N ARG A 79 5.06 -2.96 -10.57
CA ARG A 79 5.02 -2.68 -12.02
C ARG A 79 3.84 -1.78 -12.42
N MET A 80 2.77 -1.76 -11.62
CA MET A 80 1.65 -0.84 -11.83
C MET A 80 1.98 0.59 -11.39
N ASP A 81 2.91 0.74 -10.44
CA ASP A 81 3.41 2.04 -9.97
C ASP A 81 4.48 2.65 -10.90
N SER A 82 5.24 1.79 -11.61
CA SER A 82 6.35 2.17 -12.48
C SER A 82 5.92 2.89 -13.76
#